data_AF-A0A7U9X6A5-F1
#
_entry.id   AF-A0A7U9X6A5-F1
#
_cell.length_a   1.000
_cell.length_b   1.000
_cell.length_c   1.000
_cell.angle_alpha   90.00
_cell.angle_beta   90.00
_cell.angle_gamma   90.00
#
_symmetry.space_group_name_H-M   'P 1'
#
loop_
_entity.id
_entity.type
_entity.pdbx_description
1 polymer ?
#
loop_
_entity_poly.entity_id
_entity_poly.type
_entity_poly.pdbx_seq_one_letter_code
_entity_poly.pdbx_strand_id
1 'polypeptide(L)'
;MTEKERRQYDAAVGNLKIRIGENFGGKNVSSHLKNLERFYCGECTKETREGIICFLETLQTGQDFAYFLEAWEVLQKVEGSLGTGFSICRKNPYIIQYLLQKTAKLRRMFQDRAYQAVSLLLGMGTRLELDENYRADIQSRFYFLFDQKHRNYLKSYETIREKLSAVTGEAQLLLYPTSGDLHCGGKNPYVFIWKGKQYVYKPRDMRADALLNEALIHFNELLPEELKIPAAGITLLDDEEHTGYMEYVTYAESMSEQNAASYYRKFGALLYFCKIYGVSDLHYENIIATESGPVLIDGECSFQKKITMSKKMNDMSLEILKHAFLPSFRIENQVNFEVVENETGAKRTLRFNDPLIRENVLEGFQTAASLGRQGKEKLGKIYAEILGREYLTRIVPVKTGDFYSKMEFCCRESQRRGEMICVTAGEILEELKRIFQGARLMEEPQQLEQRLTGIVERDFFQGDIPMFQVKNENGAMTGLYADGSLLVPVEENGFKISEWKIILKNEIEWWEMAEANERVEGIF
;
A
#
# COMPACT_ATOMS: atom_id res chain seq x y z
N MET A 1 31.14 3.79 -24.58
CA MET A 1 30.36 2.81 -25.35
C MET A 1 29.97 3.44 -26.69
N THR A 2 30.45 2.90 -27.80
CA THR A 2 30.11 3.35 -29.16
C THR A 2 28.64 3.05 -29.48
N GLU A 3 28.05 3.70 -30.48
CA GLU A 3 26.64 3.49 -30.85
C GLU A 3 26.36 2.04 -31.30
N LYS A 4 27.37 1.37 -31.85
CA LYS A 4 27.34 -0.05 -32.20
C LYS A 4 27.34 -0.95 -30.96
N GLU A 5 28.16 -0.64 -29.96
CA GLU A 5 28.18 -1.33 -28.67
C GLU A 5 26.87 -1.12 -27.90
N ARG A 6 26.28 0.08 -27.96
CA ARG A 6 24.98 0.38 -27.32
C ARG A 6 23.85 -0.43 -27.95
N ARG A 7 23.81 -0.57 -29.28
CA ARG A 7 22.83 -1.42 -29.97
C ARG A 7 23.02 -2.91 -29.67
N GLN A 8 24.26 -3.38 -29.52
CA GLN A 8 24.53 -4.77 -29.13
C GLN A 8 24.16 -5.03 -27.66
N TYR A 9 24.41 -4.06 -26.77
CA TYR A 9 23.97 -4.08 -25.38
C TYR A 9 22.44 -4.09 -25.26
N ASP A 10 21.74 -3.18 -25.95
CA ASP A 10 20.28 -3.10 -25.93
C ASP A 10 19.62 -4.36 -26.54
N ALA A 11 20.23 -4.94 -27.58
CA ALA A 11 19.79 -6.21 -28.16
C ALA A 11 20.04 -7.41 -27.23
N ALA A 12 21.15 -7.43 -26.49
CA ALA A 12 21.44 -8.49 -25.51
C ALA A 12 20.50 -8.40 -24.29
N VAL A 13 20.22 -7.19 -23.79
CA VAL A 13 19.27 -6.91 -22.71
C VAL A 13 17.83 -7.23 -23.14
N GLY A 14 17.45 -6.88 -24.37
CA GLY A 14 16.15 -7.25 -24.95
C GLY A 14 15.97 -8.76 -25.03
N ASN A 15 16.97 -9.49 -25.51
CA ASN A 15 16.93 -10.96 -25.60
C ASN A 15 16.96 -11.65 -24.22
N LEU A 16 17.54 -11.04 -23.18
CA LEU A 16 17.52 -11.57 -21.81
C LEU A 16 16.16 -11.37 -21.13
N LYS A 17 15.53 -10.20 -21.31
CA LYS A 17 14.14 -9.93 -20.86
C LYS A 17 13.13 -10.85 -21.54
N ILE A 18 13.33 -11.15 -22.83
CA ILE A 18 12.51 -12.11 -23.59
C ILE A 18 12.73 -13.56 -23.11
N ARG A 19 13.88 -13.88 -22.49
CA ARG A 19 14.21 -15.24 -22.02
C ARG A 19 13.83 -15.55 -20.57
N ILE A 20 13.68 -14.55 -19.70
CA ILE A 20 13.18 -14.70 -18.33
C ILE A 20 11.83 -14.00 -18.26
N GLY A 21 10.74 -14.73 -18.51
CA GLY A 21 9.37 -14.20 -18.47
C GLY A 21 8.42 -14.72 -19.55
N GLU A 22 8.93 -15.31 -20.65
CA GLU A 22 8.05 -16.03 -21.58
C GLU A 22 7.90 -17.49 -21.16
N ASN A 23 6.64 -17.96 -21.16
CA ASN A 23 6.23 -19.35 -20.99
C ASN A 23 6.95 -20.24 -22.03
N PHE A 24 8.14 -20.75 -21.71
CA PHE A 24 8.82 -21.70 -22.59
C PHE A 24 8.25 -23.10 -22.34
N GLY A 25 7.43 -23.54 -23.29
CA GLY A 25 7.14 -24.96 -23.47
C GLY A 25 8.43 -25.77 -23.52
N GLY A 26 8.60 -26.67 -22.56
CA GLY A 26 9.25 -27.96 -22.76
C GLY A 26 10.77 -28.04 -22.84
N LYS A 27 11.58 -27.06 -22.41
CA LYS A 27 13.05 -27.26 -22.29
C LYS A 27 13.55 -27.10 -20.85
N ASN A 28 14.08 -28.21 -20.33
CA ASN A 28 14.55 -28.42 -18.96
C ASN A 28 15.62 -27.39 -18.54
N VAL A 29 15.38 -26.68 -17.44
CA VAL A 29 16.22 -25.64 -16.82
C VAL A 29 17.68 -26.06 -16.65
N SER A 30 17.94 -27.35 -16.41
CA SER A 30 19.30 -27.92 -16.34
C SER A 30 20.12 -27.68 -17.63
N SER A 31 19.46 -27.65 -18.80
CA SER A 31 20.09 -27.34 -20.08
C SER A 31 20.48 -25.87 -20.19
N HIS A 32 19.68 -24.95 -19.64
CA HIS A 32 19.97 -23.52 -19.67
C HIS A 32 21.08 -23.14 -18.69
N LEU A 33 21.10 -23.76 -17.50
CA LEU A 33 22.22 -23.64 -16.55
C LEU A 33 23.52 -24.22 -17.13
N LYS A 34 23.49 -25.37 -17.82
CA LYS A 34 24.66 -25.91 -18.53
C LYS A 34 25.14 -25.03 -19.69
N ASN A 35 24.25 -24.29 -20.34
CA ASN A 35 24.63 -23.34 -21.38
C ASN A 35 25.27 -22.08 -20.80
N LEU A 36 24.77 -21.59 -19.66
CA LEU A 36 25.41 -20.53 -18.87
C LEU A 36 26.80 -20.98 -18.38
N GLU A 37 26.89 -22.18 -17.83
CA GLU A 37 28.15 -22.80 -17.39
C GLU A 37 29.15 -22.95 -18.55
N ARG A 38 28.74 -23.50 -19.71
CA ARG A 38 29.59 -23.56 -20.92
C ARG A 38 29.99 -22.17 -21.45
N PHE A 39 29.10 -21.19 -21.36
CA PHE A 39 29.35 -19.84 -21.85
C PHE A 39 30.38 -19.09 -21.00
N TYR A 40 30.48 -19.38 -19.70
CA TYR A 40 31.46 -18.76 -18.79
C TYR A 40 32.70 -19.63 -18.51
N CYS A 41 32.63 -20.96 -18.63
CA CYS A 41 33.74 -21.88 -18.35
C CYS A 41 34.54 -22.32 -19.60
N GLY A 42 34.24 -21.79 -20.79
CA GLY A 42 35.02 -22.06 -22.01
C GLY A 42 36.33 -21.25 -22.10
N GLU A 43 37.31 -21.72 -22.89
CA GLU A 43 38.62 -21.04 -23.05
C GLU A 43 38.48 -19.58 -23.49
N CYS A 44 39.18 -18.69 -22.78
CA CYS A 44 39.15 -17.24 -22.97
C CYS A 44 39.59 -16.82 -24.38
N THR A 45 38.64 -16.50 -25.25
CA THR A 45 38.88 -15.51 -26.31
C THR A 45 39.00 -14.15 -25.62
N LYS A 46 40.04 -13.35 -25.91
CA LYS A 46 40.48 -12.11 -25.23
C LYS A 46 39.48 -10.92 -25.19
N GLU A 47 38.18 -11.17 -25.28
CA GLU A 47 37.12 -10.20 -25.08
C GLU A 47 36.50 -10.43 -23.70
N THR A 48 36.57 -9.42 -22.83
CA THR A 48 35.93 -9.41 -21.51
C THR A 48 34.44 -9.70 -21.64
N ARG A 49 33.95 -10.78 -21.02
CA ARG A 49 32.52 -11.12 -21.03
C ARG A 49 31.83 -10.55 -19.80
N GLU A 50 31.10 -9.45 -19.97
CA GLU A 50 30.23 -8.85 -18.95
C GLU A 50 28.87 -9.57 -18.85
N GLY A 51 28.43 -9.90 -17.62
CA GLY A 51 27.02 -9.86 -17.17
C GLY A 51 26.10 -11.09 -17.29
N ILE A 52 25.69 -11.65 -16.14
CA ILE A 52 24.37 -12.27 -15.97
C ILE A 52 23.49 -11.26 -15.23
N ILE A 53 22.44 -10.76 -15.91
CA ILE A 53 21.53 -9.75 -15.34
C ILE A 53 20.24 -10.44 -14.88
N CYS A 54 20.15 -10.78 -13.59
CA CYS A 54 18.86 -11.03 -12.95
C CYS A 54 18.36 -9.70 -12.37
N PHE A 55 17.18 -9.25 -12.80
CA PHE A 55 16.50 -8.13 -12.16
C PHE A 55 15.76 -8.67 -10.94
N LEU A 56 15.98 -8.13 -9.74
CA LEU A 56 15.17 -8.52 -8.58
C LEU A 56 13.67 -8.28 -8.84
N GLU A 57 13.36 -7.31 -9.70
CA GLU A 57 12.03 -7.00 -10.24
C GLU A 57 11.40 -8.13 -11.07
N THR A 58 12.20 -9.09 -11.58
CA THR A 58 11.69 -10.27 -12.30
C THR A 58 11.35 -11.43 -11.37
N LEU A 59 11.60 -11.31 -10.05
CA LEU A 59 11.22 -12.33 -9.07
C LEU A 59 9.73 -12.17 -8.70
N GLN A 60 8.86 -12.57 -9.62
CA GLN A 60 7.41 -12.43 -9.44
C GLN A 60 6.78 -13.66 -8.80
N THR A 61 7.47 -14.79 -8.86
CA THR A 61 6.98 -16.08 -8.37
C THR A 61 8.00 -16.77 -7.47
N GLY A 62 7.52 -17.73 -6.67
CA GLY A 62 8.40 -18.62 -5.90
C GLY A 62 9.34 -19.45 -6.76
N GLN A 63 8.91 -19.75 -7.98
CA GLN A 63 9.71 -20.48 -8.96
C GLN A 63 10.86 -19.60 -9.50
N ASP A 64 10.62 -18.32 -9.79
CA ASP A 64 11.68 -17.36 -10.13
C ASP A 64 12.71 -17.25 -9.02
N PHE A 65 12.24 -17.24 -7.77
CA PHE A 65 13.09 -17.18 -6.59
C PHE A 65 13.89 -18.47 -6.36
N ALA A 66 13.29 -19.65 -6.57
CA ALA A 66 13.99 -20.93 -6.51
C ALA A 66 15.09 -21.02 -7.59
N TYR A 67 14.78 -20.60 -8.83
CA TYR A 67 15.76 -20.54 -9.91
C TYR A 67 16.88 -19.55 -9.64
N PHE A 68 16.55 -18.40 -9.05
CA PHE A 68 17.56 -17.45 -8.60
C PHE A 68 18.52 -18.06 -7.57
N LEU A 69 18.01 -18.82 -6.60
CA LEU A 69 18.84 -19.50 -5.60
C LEU A 69 19.70 -20.62 -6.21
N GLU A 70 19.17 -21.43 -7.12
CA GLU A 70 19.93 -22.48 -7.83
C GLU A 70 21.03 -21.88 -8.71
N ALA A 71 20.70 -20.83 -9.47
CA ALA A 71 21.68 -20.10 -10.27
C ALA A 71 22.77 -19.52 -9.35
N TRP A 72 22.39 -18.94 -8.21
CA TRP A 72 23.33 -18.38 -7.25
C TRP A 72 24.32 -19.41 -6.70
N GLU A 73 23.89 -20.61 -6.31
CA GLU A 73 24.78 -21.69 -5.84
C GLU A 73 25.84 -22.09 -6.87
N VAL A 74 25.50 -22.00 -8.16
CA VAL A 74 26.45 -22.23 -9.26
C VAL A 74 27.40 -21.03 -9.37
N LEU A 75 26.88 -19.81 -9.33
CA LEU A 75 27.65 -18.57 -9.49
C LEU A 75 28.69 -18.35 -8.39
N GLN A 76 28.38 -18.72 -7.15
CA GLN A 76 29.34 -18.72 -6.04
C GLN A 76 30.58 -19.59 -6.29
N LYS A 77 30.43 -20.68 -7.05
CA LYS A 77 31.56 -21.59 -7.37
C LYS A 77 32.46 -21.04 -8.46
N VAL A 78 32.01 -20.02 -9.20
CA VAL A 78 32.76 -19.40 -10.31
C VAL A 78 33.53 -18.15 -9.84
N GLU A 79 33.28 -17.61 -8.64
CA GLU A 79 33.96 -16.42 -8.06
C GLU A 79 35.50 -16.47 -8.11
N GLY A 80 36.12 -17.65 -8.15
CA GLY A 80 37.58 -17.79 -8.19
C GLY A 80 38.26 -17.39 -9.52
N SER A 81 37.51 -17.21 -10.61
CA SER A 81 38.05 -16.86 -11.95
C SER A 81 37.38 -15.67 -12.61
N LEU A 82 36.45 -15.02 -11.92
CA LEU A 82 35.68 -13.91 -12.47
C LEU A 82 36.37 -12.60 -12.12
N GLY A 83 37.02 -11.99 -13.12
CA GLY A 83 37.45 -10.60 -13.04
C GLY A 83 36.27 -9.65 -12.78
N THR A 84 36.57 -8.37 -12.59
CA THR A 84 35.72 -7.24 -12.15
C THR A 84 34.41 -6.96 -12.93
N GLY A 85 33.89 -7.89 -13.73
CA GLY A 85 32.71 -7.72 -14.61
C GLY A 85 31.49 -8.58 -14.28
N PHE A 86 31.40 -9.18 -13.08
CA PHE A 86 30.20 -9.91 -12.66
C PHE A 86 29.19 -8.99 -11.97
N SER A 87 28.30 -8.41 -12.78
CA SER A 87 27.23 -7.51 -12.33
C SER A 87 25.89 -8.25 -12.31
N ILE A 88 25.70 -9.15 -11.34
CA ILE A 88 24.33 -9.55 -10.99
C ILE A 88 23.69 -8.31 -10.38
N CYS A 89 22.64 -7.84 -11.05
CA CYS A 89 22.08 -6.50 -10.99
C CYS A 89 22.97 -5.42 -11.62
N ARG A 90 22.33 -4.61 -12.46
CA ARG A 90 22.84 -3.30 -12.84
C ARG A 90 23.01 -2.35 -11.64
N LYS A 91 22.80 -2.76 -10.36
CA LYS A 91 22.93 -1.83 -9.22
C LYS A 91 23.52 -2.31 -7.88
N ASN A 92 23.61 -3.58 -7.46
CA ASN A 92 24.47 -3.95 -6.29
C ASN A 92 24.61 -5.48 -5.99
N PRO A 93 25.75 -6.13 -6.28
CA PRO A 93 25.97 -7.56 -5.97
C PRO A 93 26.12 -7.85 -4.46
N TYR A 94 26.52 -6.87 -3.65
CA TYR A 94 26.79 -7.06 -2.21
C TYR A 94 25.51 -6.96 -1.35
N ILE A 95 24.53 -6.13 -1.75
CA ILE A 95 23.17 -6.14 -1.15
C ILE A 95 22.54 -7.51 -1.35
N ILE A 96 22.71 -8.11 -2.53
CA ILE A 96 22.22 -9.45 -2.82
C ILE A 96 22.93 -10.52 -1.99
N GLN A 97 24.26 -10.48 -1.86
CA GLN A 97 24.98 -11.44 -1.02
C GLN A 97 24.58 -11.36 0.46
N TYR A 98 24.42 -10.14 0.98
CA TYR A 98 23.94 -9.89 2.35
C TYR A 98 22.47 -10.35 2.53
N LEU A 99 21.60 -10.01 1.56
CA LEU A 99 20.22 -10.49 1.50
C LEU A 99 20.19 -12.01 1.56
N LEU A 100 20.96 -12.69 0.71
CA LEU A 100 20.99 -14.15 0.56
C LEU A 100 21.41 -14.88 1.84
N GLN A 101 22.39 -14.37 2.57
CA GLN A 101 22.77 -14.89 3.89
C GLN A 101 21.60 -14.82 4.90
N LYS A 102 20.77 -13.77 4.81
CA LYS A 102 19.55 -13.64 5.61
C LYS A 102 18.34 -14.36 5.00
N THR A 103 18.33 -14.59 3.68
CA THR A 103 17.21 -15.22 2.96
C THR A 103 17.09 -16.70 3.25
N ALA A 104 18.13 -17.37 3.75
CA ALA A 104 18.01 -18.74 4.27
C ALA A 104 17.00 -18.82 5.43
N LYS A 105 16.95 -17.80 6.31
CA LYS A 105 15.94 -17.70 7.37
C LYS A 105 14.55 -17.41 6.78
N LEU A 106 14.46 -16.47 5.84
CA LEU A 106 13.21 -16.15 5.14
C LEU A 106 12.65 -17.35 4.36
N ARG A 107 13.48 -18.13 3.68
CA ARG A 107 13.08 -19.35 2.97
C ARG A 107 12.52 -20.42 3.90
N ARG A 108 13.10 -20.59 5.10
CA ARG A 108 12.53 -21.50 6.12
C ARG A 108 11.18 -21.01 6.64
N MET A 109 10.97 -19.70 6.73
CA MET A 109 9.76 -19.10 7.27
C MET A 109 8.61 -19.00 6.25
N PHE A 110 8.93 -18.61 5.02
CA PHE A 110 7.97 -18.25 3.97
C PHE A 110 7.94 -19.24 2.80
N GLN A 111 8.83 -20.24 2.79
CA GLN A 111 8.94 -21.26 1.74
C GLN A 111 9.02 -20.61 0.34
N ASP A 112 8.17 -21.05 -0.59
CA ASP A 112 8.10 -20.55 -1.96
C ASP A 112 7.65 -19.08 -2.05
N ARG A 113 7.17 -18.47 -0.96
CA ARG A 113 6.76 -17.06 -0.93
C ARG A 113 7.78 -16.11 -0.32
N ALA A 114 9.00 -16.58 -0.04
CA ALA A 114 10.08 -15.74 0.50
C ALA A 114 10.38 -14.50 -0.37
N TYR A 115 10.12 -14.56 -1.67
CA TYR A 115 10.27 -13.44 -2.60
C TYR A 115 9.43 -12.21 -2.21
N GLN A 116 8.23 -12.41 -1.62
CA GLN A 116 7.35 -11.31 -1.20
C GLN A 116 7.98 -10.51 -0.05
N ALA A 117 8.54 -11.21 0.95
CA ALA A 117 9.26 -10.59 2.05
C ALA A 117 10.54 -9.88 1.57
N VAL A 118 11.26 -10.47 0.61
CA VAL A 118 12.45 -9.85 0.01
C VAL A 118 12.09 -8.57 -0.72
N SER A 119 11.02 -8.56 -1.52
CA SER A 119 10.53 -7.39 -2.24
C SER A 119 10.18 -6.23 -1.29
N LEU A 120 9.42 -6.52 -0.23
CA LEU A 120 9.07 -5.56 0.82
C LEU A 120 10.29 -4.90 1.49
N LEU A 121 11.26 -5.74 1.88
CA LEU A 121 12.48 -5.27 2.54
C LEU A 121 13.33 -4.41 1.59
N LEU A 122 13.28 -4.72 0.29
CA LEU A 122 13.99 -4.01 -0.77
C LEU A 122 13.30 -2.73 -1.27
N GLY A 123 12.11 -2.37 -0.77
CA GLY A 123 11.34 -1.23 -1.27
C GLY A 123 12.08 0.12 -1.31
N MET A 124 13.14 0.31 -0.50
CA MET A 124 14.04 1.47 -0.64
C MET A 124 15.04 1.30 -1.79
N GLY A 125 15.59 0.10 -1.97
CA GLY A 125 16.59 -0.22 -2.99
C GLY A 125 16.08 -0.09 -4.43
N THR A 126 14.77 -0.19 -4.66
CA THR A 126 14.15 0.03 -5.98
C THR A 126 14.15 1.51 -6.39
N ARG A 127 14.13 2.44 -5.42
CA ARG A 127 14.14 3.90 -5.69
C ARG A 127 15.55 4.49 -5.82
N LEU A 128 16.56 3.75 -5.39
CA LEU A 128 17.95 4.17 -5.38
C LEU A 128 18.65 3.85 -6.71
N GLU A 129 18.95 4.89 -7.49
CA GLU A 129 19.94 4.78 -8.56
C GLU A 129 21.36 4.90 -7.97
N LEU A 130 22.05 3.77 -7.84
CA LEU A 130 23.47 3.72 -7.50
C LEU A 130 24.30 3.78 -8.79
N ASP A 131 24.96 4.91 -9.04
CA ASP A 131 25.96 5.06 -10.11
C ASP A 131 27.28 4.35 -9.74
N GLU A 132 28.09 3.99 -10.73
CA GLU A 132 29.38 3.28 -10.59
C GLU A 132 30.40 4.04 -9.74
N ASN A 133 30.24 5.36 -9.57
CA ASN A 133 31.13 6.23 -8.79
C ASN A 133 30.86 6.23 -7.27
N TYR A 134 30.12 5.24 -6.75
CA TYR A 134 29.64 5.25 -5.37
C TYR A 134 30.78 5.11 -4.32
N ARG A 135 30.72 5.92 -3.26
CA ARG A 135 31.68 5.86 -2.13
C ARG A 135 31.30 4.74 -1.15
N ALA A 136 32.31 4.05 -0.61
CA ALA A 136 32.13 2.91 0.31
C ALA A 136 31.38 3.25 1.62
N ASP A 137 31.45 4.51 2.07
CA ASP A 137 30.76 4.98 3.28
C ASP A 137 29.24 5.04 3.10
N ILE A 138 28.75 5.47 1.93
CA ILE A 138 27.33 5.52 1.62
C ILE A 138 26.76 4.10 1.52
N GLN A 139 27.49 3.18 0.89
CA GLN A 139 27.11 1.75 0.84
C GLN A 139 26.94 1.18 2.25
N SER A 140 27.90 1.46 3.15
CA SER A 140 27.86 1.02 4.55
C SER A 140 26.62 1.51 5.31
N ARG A 141 26.14 2.73 5.03
CA ARG A 141 24.91 3.26 5.66
C ARG A 141 23.65 2.61 5.13
N PHE A 142 23.57 2.34 3.83
CA PHE A 142 22.46 1.58 3.27
C PHE A 142 22.40 0.16 3.82
N TYR A 143 23.55 -0.52 3.97
CA TYR A 143 23.60 -1.83 4.62
C TYR A 143 23.08 -1.77 6.05
N PHE A 144 23.51 -0.76 6.82
CA PHE A 144 23.04 -0.58 8.18
C PHE A 144 21.52 -0.42 8.21
N LEU A 145 20.95 0.47 7.39
CA LEU A 145 19.51 0.70 7.34
C LEU A 145 18.73 -0.56 6.93
N PHE A 146 19.20 -1.24 5.89
CA PHE A 146 18.59 -2.50 5.43
C PHE A 146 18.62 -3.59 6.51
N ASP A 147 19.75 -3.74 7.21
CA ASP A 147 19.93 -4.68 8.32
C ASP A 147 19.02 -4.34 9.50
N GLN A 148 18.81 -3.06 9.83
CA GLN A 148 17.82 -2.63 10.82
C GLN A 148 16.39 -2.98 10.39
N LYS A 149 15.99 -2.58 9.18
CA LYS A 149 14.66 -2.87 8.62
C LYS A 149 14.34 -4.36 8.65
N HIS A 150 15.29 -5.19 8.22
CA HIS A 150 15.18 -6.64 8.24
C HIS A 150 15.06 -7.21 9.67
N ARG A 151 15.86 -6.73 10.64
CA ARG A 151 15.74 -7.16 12.03
C ARG A 151 14.37 -6.83 12.64
N ASN A 152 13.90 -5.61 12.42
CA ASN A 152 12.62 -5.14 12.93
C ASN A 152 11.46 -5.94 12.33
N TYR A 153 11.45 -6.11 11.01
CA TYR A 153 10.48 -6.95 10.30
C TYR A 153 10.45 -8.38 10.86
N LEU A 154 11.60 -9.03 11.05
CA LEU A 154 11.65 -10.40 11.59
C LEU A 154 11.10 -10.50 13.01
N LYS A 155 11.47 -9.56 13.88
CA LYS A 155 10.97 -9.52 15.26
C LYS A 155 9.45 -9.32 15.29
N SER A 156 8.95 -8.39 14.48
CA SER A 156 7.53 -8.11 14.33
C SER A 156 6.76 -9.33 13.79
N TYR A 157 7.28 -9.97 12.74
CA TYR A 157 6.73 -11.20 12.18
C TYR A 157 6.61 -12.31 13.23
N GLU A 158 7.67 -12.57 14.00
CA GLU A 158 7.67 -13.62 15.03
C GLU A 158 6.60 -13.33 16.09
N THR A 159 6.50 -12.08 16.54
CA THR A 159 5.49 -11.62 17.51
C THR A 159 4.06 -11.79 16.96
N ILE A 160 3.82 -11.37 15.72
CA ILE A 160 2.50 -11.46 15.08
C ILE A 160 2.11 -12.93 14.85
N ARG A 161 3.05 -13.76 14.41
CA ARG A 161 2.82 -15.19 14.21
C ARG A 161 2.44 -15.88 15.52
N GLU A 162 3.13 -15.59 16.61
CA GLU A 162 2.80 -16.13 17.94
C GLU A 162 1.40 -15.69 18.39
N LYS A 163 1.08 -14.39 18.25
CA LYS A 163 -0.26 -13.86 18.55
C LYS A 163 -1.34 -14.58 17.74
N LEU A 164 -1.19 -14.66 16.42
CA LEU A 164 -2.19 -15.30 15.56
C LEU A 164 -2.27 -16.81 15.78
N SER A 165 -1.17 -17.48 16.11
CA SER A 165 -1.18 -18.90 16.49
C SER A 165 -2.02 -19.13 17.75
N ALA A 166 -1.93 -18.24 18.75
CA ALA A 166 -2.75 -18.29 19.95
C ALA A 166 -4.24 -18.04 19.65
N VAL A 167 -4.55 -17.08 18.78
CA VAL A 167 -5.94 -16.76 18.36
C VAL A 167 -6.57 -17.91 17.56
N THR A 168 -5.82 -18.50 16.65
CA THR A 168 -6.34 -19.51 15.70
C THR A 168 -6.30 -20.93 16.25
N GLY A 169 -5.46 -21.20 17.26
CA GLY A 169 -5.13 -22.54 17.75
C GLY A 169 -4.15 -23.30 16.83
N GLU A 170 -3.60 -22.67 15.79
CA GLU A 170 -2.72 -23.28 14.81
C GLU A 170 -1.25 -23.04 15.16
N ALA A 171 -0.50 -24.09 15.49
CA ALA A 171 0.90 -23.96 15.90
C ALA A 171 1.86 -23.55 14.77
N GLN A 172 1.44 -23.71 13.50
CA GLN A 172 2.25 -23.40 12.31
C GLN A 172 1.46 -22.55 11.31
N LEU A 173 0.96 -21.40 11.76
CA LEU A 173 0.28 -20.47 10.88
C LEU A 173 1.25 -19.88 9.86
N LEU A 174 0.98 -20.11 8.57
CA LEU A 174 1.70 -19.46 7.48
C LEU A 174 1.17 -18.05 7.29
N LEU A 175 2.06 -17.07 7.47
CA LEU A 175 1.81 -15.66 7.26
C LEU A 175 2.56 -15.17 6.02
N TYR A 176 1.88 -14.47 5.13
CA TYR A 176 2.45 -13.88 3.92
C TYR A 176 2.37 -12.36 4.00
N PRO A 177 3.48 -11.62 3.89
CA PRO A 177 3.44 -10.17 3.95
C PRO A 177 2.69 -9.59 2.76
N THR A 178 1.96 -8.50 2.98
CA THR A 178 1.49 -7.64 1.87
C THR A 178 2.60 -6.69 1.42
N SER A 179 2.34 -5.93 0.35
CA SER A 179 3.21 -4.85 -0.14
C SER A 179 3.06 -3.53 0.64
N GLY A 180 2.42 -3.57 1.83
CA GLY A 180 2.23 -2.38 2.66
C GLY A 180 3.55 -1.83 3.22
N ASP A 181 3.53 -0.58 3.68
CA ASP A 181 4.69 0.02 4.31
C ASP A 181 4.93 -0.51 5.73
N LEU A 182 6.21 -0.51 6.13
CA LEU A 182 6.57 -0.84 7.50
C LEU A 182 6.34 0.35 8.43
N HIS A 183 5.68 0.08 9.54
CA HIS A 183 5.39 1.04 10.61
C HIS A 183 5.71 0.42 11.97
N CYS A 184 5.86 1.25 13.01
CA CYS A 184 5.78 0.80 14.41
C CYS A 184 6.70 -0.38 14.78
N GLY A 185 7.96 -0.36 14.35
CA GLY A 185 8.94 -1.41 14.58
C GLY A 185 8.85 -2.57 13.59
N GLY A 186 8.56 -2.30 12.31
CA GLY A 186 8.49 -3.30 11.26
C GLY A 186 7.16 -4.07 11.16
N LYS A 187 6.07 -3.54 11.72
CA LYS A 187 4.71 -4.07 11.54
C LYS A 187 4.27 -3.89 10.09
N ASN A 188 3.62 -4.93 9.54
CA ASN A 188 3.08 -4.98 8.18
C ASN A 188 1.77 -5.79 8.20
N PRO A 189 0.81 -5.55 7.30
CA PRO A 189 -0.32 -6.48 7.14
C PRO A 189 0.14 -7.85 6.62
N TYR A 190 -0.55 -8.91 7.03
CA TYR A 190 -0.24 -10.29 6.66
C TYR A 190 -1.48 -11.04 6.17
N VAL A 191 -1.36 -11.70 5.02
CA VAL A 191 -2.32 -12.70 4.57
C VAL A 191 -2.05 -14.02 5.29
N PHE A 192 -3.08 -14.65 5.83
CA PHE A 192 -2.98 -15.98 6.43
C PHE A 192 -4.17 -16.86 6.06
N ILE A 193 -4.01 -18.18 6.16
CA ILE A 193 -5.05 -19.16 5.90
C ILE A 193 -5.46 -19.79 7.22
N TRP A 194 -6.75 -19.78 7.51
CA TRP A 194 -7.31 -20.42 8.70
C TRP A 194 -8.64 -21.08 8.35
N LYS A 195 -8.82 -22.34 8.74
CA LYS A 195 -10.02 -23.15 8.46
C LYS A 195 -10.45 -23.13 6.98
N GLY A 196 -9.47 -23.15 6.07
CA GLY A 196 -9.70 -23.15 4.62
C GLY A 196 -10.11 -21.81 4.00
N LYS A 197 -10.10 -20.71 4.78
CA LYS A 197 -10.37 -19.35 4.30
C LYS A 197 -9.13 -18.47 4.44
N GLN A 198 -9.02 -17.47 3.58
CA GLN A 198 -7.96 -16.46 3.62
C GLN A 198 -8.42 -15.21 4.38
N TYR A 199 -7.50 -14.63 5.13
CA TYR A 199 -7.71 -13.41 5.90
C TYR A 199 -6.50 -12.49 5.78
N VAL A 200 -6.71 -11.19 5.99
CA VAL A 200 -5.66 -10.18 6.11
C VAL A 200 -5.65 -9.67 7.54
N TYR A 201 -4.62 -10.02 8.31
CA TYR A 201 -4.37 -9.45 9.62
C TYR A 201 -3.70 -8.08 9.46
N LYS A 202 -4.21 -7.06 10.17
CA LYS A 202 -3.61 -5.72 10.22
C LYS A 202 -3.14 -5.44 11.65
N PRO A 203 -1.82 -5.29 11.89
CA PRO A 203 -1.25 -5.07 13.22
C PRO A 203 -1.38 -3.62 13.71
N ARG A 204 -2.59 -3.06 13.62
CA ARG A 204 -2.96 -1.71 14.04
C ARG A 204 -4.39 -1.73 14.59
N ASP A 205 -4.77 -0.68 15.30
CA ASP A 205 -6.17 -0.48 15.71
C ASP A 205 -7.10 -0.57 14.49
N MET A 206 -8.04 -1.51 14.54
CA MET A 206 -9.00 -1.81 13.48
C MET A 206 -10.43 -1.33 13.80
N ARG A 207 -10.62 -0.59 14.90
CA ARG A 207 -11.95 -0.08 15.29
C ARG A 207 -12.52 0.87 14.25
N ALA A 208 -11.70 1.75 13.65
CA ALA A 208 -12.17 2.64 12.59
C ALA A 208 -12.68 1.86 11.37
N ASP A 209 -11.95 0.84 10.91
CA ASP A 209 -12.40 -0.02 9.81
C ASP A 209 -13.69 -0.76 10.16
N ALA A 210 -13.79 -1.33 11.36
CA ALA A 210 -14.98 -2.04 11.82
C ALA A 210 -16.21 -1.11 11.89
N LEU A 211 -16.04 0.11 12.41
CA LEU A 211 -17.10 1.13 12.47
C LEU A 211 -17.51 1.62 11.09
N LEU A 212 -16.56 1.77 10.15
CA LEU A 212 -16.89 2.11 8.76
C LEU A 212 -17.67 0.97 8.10
N ASN A 213 -17.32 -0.29 8.39
CA ASN A 213 -18.03 -1.44 7.86
C ASN A 213 -19.47 -1.53 8.42
N GLU A 214 -19.66 -1.26 9.70
CA GLU A 214 -20.98 -1.10 10.33
C GLU A 214 -21.79 0.02 9.65
N ALA A 215 -21.17 1.17 9.40
CA ALA A 215 -21.80 2.26 8.65
C ALA A 215 -22.23 1.83 7.24
N LEU A 216 -21.39 1.07 6.53
CA LEU A 216 -21.67 0.56 5.19
C LEU A 216 -22.85 -0.39 5.18
N ILE A 217 -22.94 -1.29 6.16
CA ILE A 217 -24.07 -2.20 6.33
C ILE A 217 -25.37 -1.40 6.48
N HIS A 218 -25.39 -0.39 7.35
CA HIS A 218 -26.58 0.44 7.52
C HIS A 218 -26.90 1.33 6.31
N PHE A 219 -25.89 1.78 5.59
CA PHE A 219 -26.07 2.53 4.34
C PHE A 219 -26.71 1.64 3.27
N ASN A 220 -26.25 0.38 3.13
CA ASN A 220 -26.82 -0.60 2.22
C ASN A 220 -28.29 -0.94 2.50
N GLU A 221 -28.79 -0.74 3.72
CA GLU A 221 -30.22 -0.89 4.04
C GLU A 221 -31.10 0.18 3.36
N LEU A 222 -30.52 1.27 2.88
CA LEU A 222 -31.20 2.31 2.10
C LEU A 222 -31.13 2.06 0.59
N LEU A 223 -30.23 1.19 0.15
CA LEU A 223 -29.97 0.94 -1.27
C LEU A 223 -30.79 -0.25 -1.79
N PRO A 224 -31.22 -0.20 -3.06
CA PRO A 224 -31.75 -1.38 -3.73
C PRO A 224 -30.65 -2.43 -3.93
N GLU A 225 -31.03 -3.70 -4.09
CA GLU A 225 -30.11 -4.84 -4.11
C GLU A 225 -29.00 -4.68 -5.17
N GLU A 226 -29.34 -4.18 -6.35
CA GLU A 226 -28.44 -3.94 -7.47
C GLU A 226 -27.37 -2.86 -7.22
N LEU A 227 -27.57 -2.01 -6.21
CA LEU A 227 -26.65 -0.92 -5.85
C LEU A 227 -25.93 -1.16 -4.51
N LYS A 228 -26.27 -2.22 -3.78
CA LYS A 228 -25.59 -2.56 -2.53
C LYS A 228 -24.10 -2.78 -2.76
N ILE A 229 -23.31 -2.16 -1.89
CA ILE A 229 -21.86 -2.18 -1.93
C ILE A 229 -21.38 -3.38 -1.10
N PRO A 230 -20.52 -4.26 -1.64
CA PRO A 230 -20.00 -5.39 -0.87
C PRO A 230 -19.09 -4.94 0.27
N ALA A 231 -19.15 -5.67 1.38
CA ALA A 231 -18.40 -5.43 2.60
C ALA A 231 -17.60 -6.69 2.97
N ALA A 232 -16.30 -6.57 3.20
CA ALA A 232 -15.49 -7.66 3.73
C ALA A 232 -15.72 -7.81 5.24
N GLY A 233 -15.89 -9.04 5.75
CA GLY A 233 -16.03 -9.26 7.18
C GLY A 233 -14.79 -8.81 7.96
N ILE A 234 -14.96 -8.13 9.09
CA ILE A 234 -13.88 -7.71 9.98
C ILE A 234 -14.09 -8.34 11.35
N THR A 235 -13.03 -8.91 11.92
CA THR A 235 -13.00 -9.40 13.30
C THR A 235 -11.94 -8.64 14.08
N LEU A 236 -12.36 -8.01 15.18
CA LEU A 236 -11.45 -7.41 16.15
C LEU A 236 -10.96 -8.49 17.13
N LEU A 237 -9.68 -8.43 17.49
CA LEU A 237 -9.08 -9.26 18.52
C LEU A 237 -9.25 -8.59 19.89
N ASP A 238 -9.40 -9.42 20.91
CA ASP A 238 -9.42 -8.98 22.31
C ASP A 238 -7.99 -8.79 22.80
N ASP A 239 -7.36 -7.71 22.33
CA ASP A 239 -6.02 -7.28 22.75
C ASP A 239 -5.97 -5.77 23.04
N GLU A 240 -4.90 -5.33 23.69
CA GLU A 240 -4.71 -3.92 24.10
C GLU A 240 -4.55 -2.96 22.92
N GLU A 241 -4.13 -3.45 21.75
CA GLU A 241 -3.92 -2.65 20.54
C GLU A 241 -5.17 -2.58 19.65
N HIS A 242 -6.23 -3.30 19.99
CA HIS A 242 -7.44 -3.49 19.18
C HIS A 242 -7.15 -3.91 17.74
N THR A 243 -6.18 -4.83 17.58
CA THR A 243 -5.84 -5.36 16.25
C THR A 243 -6.95 -6.25 15.70
N GLY A 244 -6.88 -6.58 14.42
CA GLY A 244 -7.93 -7.35 13.78
C GLY A 244 -7.51 -8.02 12.50
N TYR A 245 -8.41 -8.85 11.97
CA TYR A 245 -8.29 -9.40 10.64
C TYR A 245 -9.56 -9.18 9.82
N MET A 246 -9.37 -8.98 8.52
CA MET A 246 -10.42 -8.84 7.52
C MET A 246 -10.47 -10.09 6.63
N GLU A 247 -11.64 -10.44 6.11
CA GLU A 247 -11.77 -11.44 5.05
C GLU A 247 -10.93 -11.04 3.83
N TYR A 248 -10.21 -12.00 3.25
CA TYR A 248 -9.44 -11.73 2.04
C TYR A 248 -10.37 -11.51 0.84
N VAL A 249 -10.20 -10.39 0.16
CA VAL A 249 -10.97 -10.04 -1.03
C VAL A 249 -10.20 -10.45 -2.28
N THR A 250 -10.86 -11.21 -3.15
CA THR A 250 -10.25 -11.68 -4.41
C THR A 250 -10.56 -10.71 -5.53
N TYR A 251 -9.52 -10.18 -6.16
CA TYR A 251 -9.61 -9.31 -7.33
C TYR A 251 -10.14 -10.07 -8.55
N ALA A 252 -11.04 -9.43 -9.30
CA ALA A 252 -11.55 -9.91 -10.57
C ALA A 252 -10.80 -9.25 -11.74
N GLU A 253 -9.96 -10.02 -12.42
CA GLU A 253 -9.12 -9.53 -13.53
C GLU A 253 -9.94 -9.11 -14.76
N SER A 254 -11.12 -9.70 -14.96
CA SER A 254 -12.01 -9.34 -16.05
C SER A 254 -13.47 -9.55 -15.72
N MET A 255 -14.33 -8.73 -16.32
CA MET A 255 -15.79 -8.80 -16.18
C MET A 255 -16.49 -8.67 -17.53
N SER A 256 -17.70 -9.19 -17.65
CA SER A 256 -18.57 -8.84 -18.78
C SER A 256 -18.91 -7.34 -18.74
N GLU A 257 -19.27 -6.76 -19.88
CA GLU A 257 -19.70 -5.36 -19.94
C GLU A 257 -20.87 -5.04 -18.99
N GLN A 258 -21.80 -5.99 -18.82
CA GLN A 258 -22.92 -5.86 -17.87
C GLN A 258 -22.44 -5.82 -16.42
N ASN A 259 -21.51 -6.70 -16.04
CA ASN A 259 -20.93 -6.72 -14.69
C ASN A 259 -20.07 -5.48 -14.45
N ALA A 260 -19.35 -5.00 -15.46
CA ALA A 260 -18.59 -3.75 -15.42
C ALA A 260 -19.50 -2.55 -15.17
N ALA A 261 -20.64 -2.44 -15.88
CA ALA A 261 -21.64 -1.41 -15.64
C ALA A 261 -22.20 -1.46 -14.20
N SER A 262 -22.53 -2.66 -13.70
CA SER A 262 -22.96 -2.84 -12.30
C SER A 262 -21.87 -2.44 -11.30
N TYR A 263 -20.62 -2.82 -11.54
CA TYR A 263 -19.47 -2.44 -10.73
C TYR A 263 -19.35 -0.91 -10.64
N TYR A 264 -19.35 -0.20 -11.77
CA TYR A 264 -19.19 1.26 -11.79
C TYR A 264 -20.37 2.00 -11.15
N ARG A 265 -21.59 1.47 -11.22
CA ARG A 265 -22.73 2.02 -10.46
C ARG A 265 -22.52 1.88 -8.95
N LYS A 266 -22.12 0.68 -8.49
CA LYS A 266 -21.77 0.48 -7.07
C LYS A 266 -20.56 1.30 -6.64
N PHE A 267 -19.63 1.56 -7.56
CA PHE A 267 -18.50 2.46 -7.34
C PHE A 267 -18.95 3.90 -7.09
N GLY A 268 -19.88 4.41 -7.91
CA GLY A 268 -20.54 5.69 -7.66
C GLY A 268 -21.16 5.78 -6.27
N ALA A 269 -21.89 4.74 -5.86
CA ALA A 269 -22.48 4.68 -4.52
C ALA A 269 -21.42 4.63 -3.40
N LEU A 270 -20.33 3.89 -3.59
CA LEU A 270 -19.21 3.85 -2.64
C LEU A 270 -18.55 5.22 -2.47
N LEU A 271 -18.37 5.97 -3.56
CA LEU A 271 -17.82 7.33 -3.49
C LEU A 271 -18.71 8.26 -2.65
N TYR A 272 -20.03 8.18 -2.83
CA TYR A 272 -20.96 8.95 -2.01
C TYR A 272 -20.86 8.54 -0.53
N PHE A 273 -20.83 7.23 -0.25
CA PHE A 273 -20.64 6.70 1.10
C PHE A 273 -19.36 7.24 1.75
N CYS A 274 -18.22 7.10 1.06
CA CYS A 274 -16.94 7.60 1.57
C CYS A 274 -16.94 9.11 1.77
N LYS A 275 -17.73 9.86 0.99
CA LYS A 275 -17.86 11.32 1.13
C LYS A 275 -18.48 11.71 2.45
N ILE A 276 -19.63 11.13 2.74
CA ILE A 276 -20.40 11.49 3.94
C ILE A 276 -19.71 10.97 5.21
N TYR A 277 -18.97 9.86 5.12
CA TYR A 277 -18.18 9.30 6.23
C TYR A 277 -16.73 9.81 6.29
N GLY A 278 -16.35 10.76 5.42
CA GLY A 278 -15.09 11.47 5.50
C GLY A 278 -13.85 10.59 5.33
N VAL A 279 -13.81 9.74 4.30
CA VAL A 279 -12.64 8.90 4.00
C VAL A 279 -11.69 9.66 3.07
N SER A 280 -10.44 9.87 3.48
CA SER A 280 -9.47 10.70 2.73
C SER A 280 -8.49 9.92 1.84
N ASP A 281 -8.24 8.64 2.13
CA ASP A 281 -7.15 7.84 1.54
C ASP A 281 -7.69 6.69 0.67
N LEU A 282 -8.58 6.99 -0.28
CA LEU A 282 -9.21 5.97 -1.15
C LEU A 282 -8.38 5.67 -2.41
N HIS A 283 -7.08 5.49 -2.27
CA HIS A 283 -6.22 5.16 -3.41
C HIS A 283 -6.64 3.84 -4.08
N TYR A 284 -6.18 3.61 -5.32
CA TYR A 284 -6.57 2.42 -6.09
C TYR A 284 -6.09 1.11 -5.46
N GLU A 285 -5.07 1.15 -4.61
CA GLU A 285 -4.62 0.01 -3.80
C GLU A 285 -5.58 -0.33 -2.63
N ASN A 286 -6.44 0.61 -2.21
CA ASN A 286 -7.35 0.44 -1.08
C ASN A 286 -8.75 -0.03 -1.50
N ILE A 287 -9.00 -0.17 -2.81
CA ILE A 287 -10.26 -0.70 -3.36
C ILE A 287 -9.97 -1.88 -4.27
N ILE A 288 -10.63 -3.01 -4.01
CA ILE A 288 -10.52 -4.20 -4.85
C ILE A 288 -11.79 -4.35 -5.69
N ALA A 289 -11.60 -4.50 -7.00
CA ALA A 289 -12.66 -4.82 -7.93
C ALA A 289 -13.04 -6.29 -7.84
N THR A 290 -14.31 -6.57 -7.57
CA THR A 290 -14.87 -7.91 -7.53
C THR A 290 -16.10 -7.99 -8.42
N GLU A 291 -16.49 -9.19 -8.84
CA GLU A 291 -17.72 -9.38 -9.61
C GLU A 291 -18.97 -8.86 -8.89
N SER A 292 -18.95 -8.84 -7.55
CA SER A 292 -20.04 -8.34 -6.72
C SER A 292 -20.07 -6.82 -6.59
N GLY A 293 -19.00 -6.11 -6.98
CA GLY A 293 -18.83 -4.68 -6.80
C GLY A 293 -17.48 -4.30 -6.19
N PRO A 294 -17.24 -3.01 -5.91
CA PRO A 294 -16.02 -2.54 -5.28
C PRO A 294 -16.04 -2.79 -3.78
N VAL A 295 -14.95 -3.34 -3.26
CA VAL A 295 -14.75 -3.55 -1.83
C VAL A 295 -13.66 -2.62 -1.33
N LEU A 296 -14.01 -1.74 -0.39
CA LEU A 296 -13.04 -0.93 0.35
C LEU A 296 -12.32 -1.82 1.37
N ILE A 297 -11.01 -1.97 1.24
CA ILE A 297 -10.21 -2.85 2.10
C ILE A 297 -9.40 -2.09 3.15
N ASP A 298 -9.31 -0.76 3.06
CA ASP A 298 -8.68 0.08 4.07
C ASP A 298 -9.57 1.25 4.50
N GLY A 299 -10.00 1.21 5.76
CA GLY A 299 -10.84 2.23 6.37
C GLY A 299 -10.10 3.06 7.42
N GLU A 300 -8.76 2.97 7.51
CA GLU A 300 -8.03 3.62 8.61
C GLU A 300 -8.10 5.15 8.58
N CYS A 301 -8.25 5.75 7.40
CA CYS A 301 -8.34 7.20 7.19
C CYS A 301 -9.79 7.70 7.13
N SER A 302 -10.68 7.14 7.97
CA SER A 302 -12.11 7.45 7.99
C SER A 302 -12.48 8.51 9.03
N PHE A 303 -13.70 9.04 8.92
CA PHE A 303 -14.30 10.01 9.85
C PHE A 303 -13.53 11.33 9.93
N GLN A 304 -12.85 11.71 8.85
CA GLN A 304 -12.13 12.97 8.74
C GLN A 304 -13.14 14.11 8.57
N LYS A 305 -13.40 14.83 9.65
CA LYS A 305 -14.33 15.97 9.75
C LYS A 305 -14.20 16.96 8.59
N LYS A 306 -12.96 17.31 8.22
CA LYS A 306 -12.64 18.21 7.10
C LYS A 306 -13.10 17.67 5.74
N ILE A 307 -12.99 16.36 5.53
CA ILE A 307 -13.43 15.72 4.28
C ILE A 307 -14.95 15.69 4.20
N THR A 308 -15.63 15.33 5.29
CA THR A 308 -17.10 15.35 5.37
C THR A 308 -17.67 16.73 5.03
N MET A 309 -17.09 17.80 5.60
CA MET A 309 -17.55 19.18 5.39
C MET A 309 -17.03 19.82 4.09
N SER A 310 -16.03 19.20 3.44
CA SER A 310 -15.50 19.73 2.19
C SER A 310 -16.54 19.59 1.10
N LYS A 311 -16.82 20.66 0.36
CA LYS A 311 -17.68 20.60 -0.82
C LYS A 311 -16.95 20.09 -2.06
N LYS A 312 -15.68 19.67 -1.95
CA LYS A 312 -14.90 19.20 -3.09
C LYS A 312 -14.84 17.67 -3.14
N MET A 313 -14.69 17.14 -4.36
CA MET A 313 -14.49 15.71 -4.64
C MET A 313 -13.03 15.36 -4.95
N ASN A 314 -12.18 16.35 -5.23
CA ASN A 314 -10.81 16.14 -5.66
C ASN A 314 -9.90 15.55 -4.57
N ASP A 315 -10.24 15.73 -3.29
CA ASP A 315 -9.53 15.12 -2.15
C ASP A 315 -9.96 13.67 -1.85
N MET A 316 -10.91 13.09 -2.62
CA MET A 316 -11.46 11.74 -2.38
C MET A 316 -11.10 10.72 -3.46
N SER A 317 -9.87 10.80 -3.95
CA SER A 317 -9.27 9.72 -4.74
C SER A 317 -9.79 9.50 -6.14
N LEU A 318 -10.71 10.34 -6.64
CA LEU A 318 -11.12 10.32 -8.05
C LEU A 318 -10.07 10.88 -9.00
N GLU A 319 -9.26 11.84 -8.54
CA GLU A 319 -8.01 12.21 -9.24
C GLU A 319 -6.99 11.06 -9.23
N ILE A 320 -6.99 10.22 -8.19
CA ILE A 320 -6.08 9.08 -8.05
C ILE A 320 -6.59 7.86 -8.85
N LEU A 321 -7.89 7.72 -9.01
CA LEU A 321 -8.51 6.79 -9.96
C LEU A 321 -8.08 7.12 -11.39
N LYS A 322 -8.00 8.38 -11.82
CA LYS A 322 -7.44 8.73 -13.15
C LYS A 322 -6.09 8.06 -13.39
N HIS A 323 -5.22 8.05 -12.38
CA HIS A 323 -3.91 7.40 -12.45
C HIS A 323 -4.00 5.88 -12.59
N ALA A 324 -4.99 5.25 -11.95
CA ALA A 324 -5.24 3.82 -12.06
C ALA A 324 -5.50 3.41 -13.54
N PHE A 325 -6.20 4.23 -14.32
CA PHE A 325 -6.50 3.93 -15.72
C PHE A 325 -5.38 4.30 -16.71
N LEU A 326 -4.21 4.75 -16.23
CA LEU A 326 -3.04 4.97 -17.09
C LEU A 326 -2.40 3.65 -17.50
N PRO A 327 -1.91 3.50 -18.76
CA PRO A 327 -1.29 2.27 -19.23
C PRO A 327 -0.10 1.77 -18.38
N SER A 328 0.57 2.68 -17.66
CA SER A 328 1.74 2.39 -16.82
C SER A 328 1.42 1.73 -15.48
N PHE A 329 0.16 1.69 -15.03
CA PHE A 329 -0.22 1.26 -13.68
C PHE A 329 -0.87 -0.13 -13.61
N ARG A 330 -0.74 -0.98 -14.65
CA ARG A 330 -1.50 -2.25 -14.75
C ARG A 330 -1.19 -3.33 -13.71
N ILE A 331 0.01 -3.38 -13.13
CA ILE A 331 0.46 -4.54 -12.33
C ILE A 331 -0.01 -4.47 -10.88
N GLU A 332 -0.20 -3.26 -10.33
CA GLU A 332 -0.60 -3.04 -8.92
C GLU A 332 -2.02 -2.47 -8.78
N ASN A 333 -2.70 -2.23 -9.91
CA ASN A 333 -4.03 -1.64 -9.92
C ASN A 333 -5.12 -2.72 -9.82
N GLN A 334 -5.75 -2.81 -8.65
CA GLN A 334 -6.85 -3.72 -8.39
C GLN A 334 -8.24 -3.06 -8.50
N VAL A 335 -8.32 -1.79 -8.91
CA VAL A 335 -9.61 -1.09 -9.12
C VAL A 335 -10.07 -1.08 -10.59
N ASN A 336 -9.14 -1.30 -11.53
CA ASN A 336 -9.43 -1.45 -12.97
C ASN A 336 -9.33 -2.92 -13.37
N PHE A 337 -10.04 -3.33 -14.42
CA PHE A 337 -10.08 -4.71 -14.93
C PHE A 337 -10.38 -4.71 -16.43
N GLU A 338 -10.20 -5.86 -17.07
CA GLU A 338 -10.54 -6.00 -18.49
C GLU A 338 -12.04 -6.24 -18.68
N VAL A 339 -12.64 -5.57 -19.66
CA VAL A 339 -14.02 -5.82 -20.06
C VAL A 339 -14.03 -6.80 -21.22
N VAL A 340 -14.79 -7.89 -21.06
CA VAL A 340 -15.04 -8.90 -22.09
C VAL A 340 -16.18 -8.43 -22.98
N GLU A 341 -15.91 -8.26 -24.27
CA GLU A 341 -16.90 -7.89 -25.29
C GLU A 341 -17.70 -9.13 -25.72
N ASN A 342 -19.02 -8.95 -25.82
CA ASN A 342 -19.92 -10.06 -26.15
C ASN A 342 -19.84 -10.39 -27.65
N GLU A 343 -19.74 -11.70 -27.93
CA GLU A 343 -19.63 -12.42 -29.22
C GLU A 343 -18.22 -12.90 -29.65
N THR A 344 -17.15 -12.18 -29.33
CA THR A 344 -15.78 -12.59 -29.74
C THR A 344 -14.89 -13.07 -28.59
N GLY A 345 -15.27 -12.77 -27.34
CA GLY A 345 -14.40 -12.98 -26.17
C GLY A 345 -13.21 -12.01 -26.13
N ALA A 346 -13.19 -11.00 -27.01
CA ALA A 346 -12.16 -9.97 -27.00
C ALA A 346 -12.22 -9.20 -25.68
N LYS A 347 -11.04 -8.89 -25.14
CA LYS A 347 -10.89 -8.12 -23.92
C LYS A 347 -10.39 -6.72 -24.26
N ARG A 348 -11.01 -5.70 -23.66
CA ARG A 348 -10.53 -4.32 -23.73
C ARG A 348 -10.32 -3.74 -22.34
N THR A 349 -9.25 -2.96 -22.20
CA THR A 349 -9.02 -2.15 -21.00
C THR A 349 -9.72 -0.81 -21.18
N LEU A 350 -10.53 -0.42 -20.19
CA LEU A 350 -11.20 0.87 -20.21
C LEU A 350 -10.20 1.99 -19.93
N ARG A 351 -10.47 3.16 -20.52
CA ARG A 351 -9.82 4.43 -20.14
C ARG A 351 -10.74 5.16 -19.18
N PHE A 352 -10.18 6.05 -18.34
CA PHE A 352 -10.95 6.77 -17.33
C PHE A 352 -12.21 7.47 -17.87
N ASN A 353 -12.12 8.09 -19.06
CA ASN A 353 -13.23 8.80 -19.70
C ASN A 353 -14.11 7.91 -20.59
N ASP A 354 -14.01 6.58 -20.47
CA ASP A 354 -14.92 5.67 -21.17
C ASP A 354 -16.37 5.92 -20.70
N PRO A 355 -17.35 6.06 -21.62
CA PRO A 355 -18.75 6.27 -21.25
C PRO A 355 -19.28 5.24 -20.25
N LEU A 356 -18.83 3.98 -20.36
CA LEU A 356 -19.20 2.91 -19.44
C LEU A 356 -18.82 3.23 -17.99
N ILE A 357 -17.71 3.93 -17.77
CA ILE A 357 -17.29 4.38 -16.43
C ILE A 357 -18.08 5.62 -16.03
N ARG A 358 -17.99 6.67 -16.86
CA ARG A 358 -18.52 8.00 -16.54
C ARG A 358 -20.00 7.95 -16.21
N GLU A 359 -20.81 7.34 -17.07
CA GLU A 359 -22.27 7.32 -16.94
C GLU A 359 -22.69 6.50 -15.72
N ASN A 360 -22.11 5.32 -15.53
CA ASN A 360 -22.46 4.43 -14.42
C ASN A 360 -22.01 4.98 -13.06
N VAL A 361 -20.81 5.58 -12.96
CA VAL A 361 -20.36 6.21 -11.72
C VAL A 361 -21.25 7.40 -11.35
N LEU A 362 -21.63 8.23 -12.31
CA LEU A 362 -22.53 9.37 -12.07
C LEU A 362 -23.92 8.90 -11.63
N GLU A 363 -24.50 7.94 -12.35
CA GLU A 363 -25.81 7.35 -12.02
C GLU A 363 -25.80 6.76 -10.60
N GLY A 364 -24.77 5.97 -10.27
CA GLY A 364 -24.61 5.34 -8.97
C GLY A 364 -24.49 6.34 -7.83
N PHE A 365 -23.67 7.39 -8.03
CA PHE A 365 -23.48 8.45 -7.04
C PHE A 365 -24.78 9.24 -6.81
N GLN A 366 -25.46 9.66 -7.88
CA GLN A 366 -26.69 10.45 -7.80
C GLN A 366 -27.82 9.66 -7.15
N THR A 367 -27.95 8.37 -7.50
CA THR A 367 -28.94 7.48 -6.89
C THR A 367 -28.67 7.32 -5.39
N ALA A 368 -27.41 7.07 -5.01
CA ALA A 368 -26.99 6.99 -3.62
C ALA A 368 -27.22 8.29 -2.85
N ALA A 369 -26.97 9.45 -3.47
CA ALA A 369 -27.20 10.76 -2.86
C ALA A 369 -28.68 11.02 -2.59
N SER A 370 -29.57 10.70 -3.55
CA SER A 370 -31.01 10.88 -3.35
C SER A 370 -31.56 9.95 -2.28
N LEU A 371 -31.16 8.67 -2.26
CA LEU A 371 -31.54 7.72 -1.21
C LEU A 371 -30.96 8.12 0.16
N GLY A 372 -29.72 8.63 0.18
CA GLY A 372 -29.09 9.19 1.37
C GLY A 372 -29.88 10.36 1.95
N ARG A 373 -30.38 11.27 1.10
CA ARG A 373 -31.26 12.37 1.52
C ARG A 373 -32.57 11.87 2.14
N GLN A 374 -33.20 10.87 1.53
CA GLN A 374 -34.41 10.25 2.07
C GLN A 374 -34.14 9.58 3.43
N GLY A 375 -32.98 8.94 3.59
CA GLY A 375 -32.53 8.27 4.81
C GLY A 375 -31.74 9.12 5.81
N LYS A 376 -31.62 10.44 5.61
CA LYS A 376 -30.69 11.32 6.35
C LYS A 376 -30.84 11.28 7.86
N GLU A 377 -32.06 11.06 8.37
CA GLU A 377 -32.33 10.94 9.80
C GLU A 377 -31.66 9.69 10.41
N LYS A 378 -31.76 8.57 9.69
CA LYS A 378 -31.14 7.31 10.07
C LYS A 378 -29.62 7.42 9.99
N LEU A 379 -29.09 7.92 8.87
CA LEU A 379 -27.65 8.11 8.68
C LEU A 379 -27.04 9.05 9.72
N GLY A 380 -27.70 10.17 10.02
CA GLY A 380 -27.26 11.09 11.06
C GLY A 380 -27.26 10.48 12.47
N LYS A 381 -28.18 9.56 12.76
CA LYS A 381 -28.19 8.81 14.03
C LYS A 381 -27.02 7.84 14.11
N ILE A 382 -26.79 7.03 13.07
CA ILE A 382 -25.69 6.05 13.01
C ILE A 382 -24.34 6.76 13.11
N TYR A 383 -24.15 7.85 12.36
CA TYR A 383 -22.92 8.63 12.42
C TYR A 383 -22.65 9.18 13.82
N ALA A 384 -23.68 9.69 14.49
CA ALA A 384 -23.57 10.15 15.88
C ALA A 384 -23.23 9.00 16.86
N GLU A 385 -23.79 7.81 16.67
CA GLU A 385 -23.48 6.62 17.46
C GLU A 385 -22.03 6.15 17.24
N ILE A 386 -21.55 6.18 15.99
CA ILE A 386 -20.16 5.86 15.63
C ILE A 386 -19.19 6.87 16.26
N LEU A 387 -19.44 8.17 16.08
CA LEU A 387 -18.64 9.23 16.69
C LEU A 387 -18.66 9.14 18.23
N GLY A 388 -19.73 8.61 18.83
CA GLY A 388 -19.81 8.37 20.27
C GLY A 388 -18.86 7.29 20.81
N ARG A 389 -18.31 6.43 19.94
CA ARG A 389 -17.41 5.33 20.33
C ARG A 389 -15.95 5.74 20.24
N GLU A 390 -15.12 5.03 20.99
CA GLU A 390 -13.68 5.23 20.94
C GLU A 390 -13.05 4.52 19.73
N TYR A 391 -12.19 5.22 18.99
CA TYR A 391 -11.36 4.66 17.93
C TYR A 391 -10.15 5.55 17.62
N LEU A 392 -9.15 4.96 16.94
CA LEU A 392 -8.05 5.69 16.30
C LEU A 392 -8.28 5.76 14.79
N THR A 393 -8.16 6.96 14.21
CA THR A 393 -8.13 7.17 12.75
C THR A 393 -6.76 7.64 12.32
N ARG A 394 -6.21 7.11 11.23
CA ARG A 394 -4.93 7.50 10.67
C ARG A 394 -5.05 8.87 10.00
N ILE A 395 -4.00 9.67 10.17
CA ILE A 395 -3.76 10.88 9.37
C ILE A 395 -2.41 10.76 8.68
N VAL A 396 -2.32 11.34 7.49
CA VAL A 396 -1.11 11.27 6.64
C VAL A 396 -0.60 12.69 6.42
N PRO A 397 0.19 13.25 7.36
CA PRO A 397 0.66 14.64 7.26
C PRO A 397 1.70 14.84 6.14
N VAL A 398 2.40 13.77 5.76
CA VAL A 398 3.35 13.73 4.65
C VAL A 398 3.12 12.44 3.88
N LYS A 399 3.12 12.50 2.55
CA LYS A 399 2.92 11.30 1.72
C LYS A 399 4.02 10.28 1.99
N THR A 400 3.65 9.01 2.10
CA THR A 400 4.57 7.87 2.23
C THR A 400 5.72 7.92 1.23
N GLY A 401 5.43 8.23 -0.03
CA GLY A 401 6.44 8.32 -1.09
C GLY A 401 7.55 9.32 -0.78
N ASP A 402 7.23 10.43 -0.10
CA ASP A 402 8.20 11.47 0.24
C ASP A 402 9.10 11.04 1.40
N PHE A 403 8.59 10.24 2.34
CA PHE A 403 9.40 9.68 3.42
C PHE A 403 10.54 8.80 2.89
N TYR A 404 10.28 7.95 1.89
CA TYR A 404 11.34 7.15 1.27
C TYR A 404 12.42 7.99 0.61
N SER A 405 12.03 9.03 -0.14
CA SER A 405 12.98 9.96 -0.77
C SER A 405 13.85 10.68 0.27
N LYS A 406 13.26 11.03 1.43
CA LYS A 406 13.96 11.68 2.54
C LYS A 406 14.89 10.72 3.29
N MET A 407 14.48 9.48 3.52
CA MET A 407 15.35 8.43 4.08
C MET A 407 16.56 8.16 3.16
N GLU A 408 16.33 8.10 1.85
CA GLU A 408 17.40 8.01 0.85
C GLU A 408 18.37 9.20 0.96
N PHE A 409 17.85 10.42 1.04
CA PHE A 409 18.67 11.62 1.22
C PHE A 409 19.55 11.51 2.47
N CYS A 410 18.99 11.09 3.61
CA CYS A 410 19.73 10.92 4.85
C CYS A 410 20.89 9.90 4.74
N CYS A 411 20.74 8.89 3.90
CA CYS A 411 21.80 7.92 3.64
C CYS A 411 22.91 8.51 2.75
N ARG A 412 22.53 9.23 1.69
CA ARG A 412 23.45 9.87 0.73
C ARG A 412 24.24 11.02 1.35
N GLU A 413 23.55 11.92 2.05
CA GLU A 413 24.06 13.20 2.55
C GLU A 413 24.17 13.21 4.09
N SER A 414 25.01 12.33 4.67
CA SER A 414 25.05 12.17 6.13
C SER A 414 25.38 13.43 6.93
N GLN A 415 26.16 14.35 6.34
CA GLN A 415 26.49 15.62 7.00
C GLN A 415 25.25 16.52 7.15
N ARG A 416 24.24 16.33 6.30
CA ARG A 416 22.98 17.08 6.27
C ARG A 416 21.78 16.25 6.72
N ARG A 417 21.98 15.04 7.24
CA ARG A 417 20.88 14.18 7.72
C ARG A 417 20.06 14.86 8.82
N GLY A 418 20.72 15.56 9.74
CA GLY A 418 20.05 16.26 10.84
C GLY A 418 19.17 17.40 10.33
N GLU A 419 19.64 18.14 9.32
CA GLU A 419 18.85 19.17 8.62
C GLU A 419 17.60 18.54 7.99
N MET A 420 17.73 17.42 7.27
CA MET A 420 16.59 16.75 6.63
C MET A 420 15.57 16.22 7.65
N ILE A 421 16.02 15.70 8.78
CA ILE A 421 15.14 15.25 9.88
C ILE A 421 14.35 16.45 10.44
N CYS A 422 15.03 17.57 10.75
CA CYS A 422 14.37 18.78 11.25
C CYS A 422 13.36 19.36 10.24
N VAL A 423 13.75 19.44 8.96
CA VAL A 423 12.85 19.90 7.88
C VAL A 423 11.60 19.03 7.81
N THR A 424 11.78 17.71 7.88
CA THR A 424 10.65 16.76 7.85
C THR A 424 9.74 16.91 9.07
N ALA A 425 10.30 17.09 10.27
CA ALA A 425 9.52 17.34 11.48
C ALA A 425 8.74 18.66 11.41
N GLY A 426 9.35 19.72 10.88
CA GLY A 426 8.69 21.01 10.65
C GLY A 426 7.54 20.93 9.65
N GLU A 427 7.72 20.21 8.54
CA GLU A 427 6.64 19.95 7.56
C GLU A 427 5.47 19.18 8.19
N ILE A 428 5.76 18.14 8.98
CA ILE A 428 4.73 17.40 9.72
C ILE A 428 3.99 18.35 10.67
N LEU A 429 4.71 19.16 11.45
CA LEU A 429 4.11 20.11 12.38
C LEU A 429 3.18 21.12 11.67
N GLU A 430 3.61 21.66 10.54
CA GLU A 430 2.79 22.59 9.76
C GLU A 430 1.52 21.94 9.22
N GLU A 431 1.58 20.68 8.75
CA GLU A 431 0.37 19.97 8.31
C GLU A 431 -0.53 19.60 9.50
N LEU A 432 0.03 19.20 10.64
CA LEU A 432 -0.73 18.97 11.86
C LEU A 432 -1.48 20.23 12.31
N LYS A 433 -0.85 21.41 12.25
CA LYS A 433 -1.53 22.70 12.53
C LYS A 433 -2.74 22.93 11.61
N ARG A 434 -2.68 22.48 10.36
CA ARG A 434 -3.82 22.57 9.41
C ARG A 434 -4.89 21.53 9.69
N ILE A 435 -4.51 20.30 10.04
CA ILE A 435 -5.43 19.21 10.38
C ILE A 435 -6.22 19.57 11.64
N PHE A 436 -5.54 20.07 12.67
CA PHE A 436 -6.11 20.46 13.95
C PHE A 436 -6.58 21.93 13.98
N GLN A 437 -6.87 22.54 12.83
CA GLN A 437 -7.43 23.88 12.79
C GLN A 437 -8.79 23.90 13.51
N GLY A 438 -8.86 24.57 14.66
CA GLY A 438 -10.05 24.58 15.54
C GLY A 438 -9.93 23.67 16.78
N ALA A 439 -8.83 22.95 16.92
CA ALA A 439 -8.43 22.25 18.12
C ALA A 439 -7.11 22.81 18.67
N ARG A 440 -6.85 22.59 19.96
CA ARG A 440 -5.60 22.97 20.62
C ARG A 440 -4.78 21.73 20.90
N LEU A 441 -3.57 21.66 20.35
CA LEU A 441 -2.56 20.70 20.80
C LEU A 441 -2.01 21.18 22.15
N MET A 442 -2.08 20.34 23.18
CA MET A 442 -1.75 20.69 24.57
C MET A 442 -0.24 20.63 24.85
N GLU A 443 0.56 21.19 23.95
CA GLU A 443 2.02 21.26 24.04
C GLU A 443 2.52 22.49 23.27
N GLU A 444 3.59 23.12 23.74
CA GLU A 444 4.18 24.26 23.03
C GLU A 444 4.76 23.81 21.67
N PRO A 445 4.57 24.56 20.58
CA PRO A 445 4.96 24.12 19.23
C PRO A 445 6.42 23.69 19.12
N GLN A 446 7.33 24.37 19.82
CA GLN A 446 8.76 24.07 19.83
C GLN A 446 9.09 22.72 20.50
N GLN A 447 8.37 22.38 21.57
CA GLN A 447 8.52 21.10 22.25
C GLN A 447 7.96 19.95 21.41
N LEU A 448 6.81 20.19 20.77
CA LEU A 448 6.20 19.22 19.86
C LEU A 448 7.11 18.97 18.64
N GLU A 449 7.69 20.01 18.05
CA GLU A 449 8.66 19.90 16.95
C GLU A 449 9.88 19.06 17.35
N GLN A 450 10.40 19.25 18.57
CA GLN A 450 11.51 18.45 19.09
C GLN A 450 11.15 16.97 19.23
N ARG A 451 9.93 16.66 19.69
CA ARG A 451 9.45 15.27 19.80
C ARG A 451 9.23 14.64 18.44
N LEU A 452 8.65 15.38 17.50
CA LEU A 452 8.51 14.97 16.09
C LEU A 452 9.88 14.71 15.45
N THR A 453 10.88 15.55 15.74
CA THR A 453 12.27 15.35 15.30
C THR A 453 12.80 14.01 15.80
N GLY A 454 12.60 13.68 17.08
CA GLY A 454 13.00 12.38 17.64
C GLY A 454 12.27 11.18 17.03
N ILE A 455 10.98 11.32 16.70
CA ILE A 455 10.19 10.29 16.00
C ILE A 455 10.74 10.05 14.60
N VAL A 456 10.88 11.11 13.80
CA VAL A 456 11.41 11.02 12.42
C VAL A 456 12.81 10.43 12.42
N GLU A 457 13.68 10.87 13.34
CA GLU A 457 15.02 10.31 13.48
C GLU A 457 14.96 8.81 13.76
N ARG A 458 14.22 8.40 14.80
CA ARG A 458 14.09 7.00 15.21
C ARG A 458 13.59 6.12 14.05
N ASP A 459 12.52 6.53 13.38
CA ASP A 459 11.87 5.71 12.36
C ASP A 459 12.71 5.61 11.09
N PHE A 460 13.36 6.71 10.69
CA PHE A 460 14.30 6.71 9.57
C PHE A 460 15.49 5.78 9.83
N PHE A 461 16.00 5.72 11.07
CA PHE A 461 17.07 4.78 11.44
C PHE A 461 16.60 3.32 11.51
N GLN A 462 15.30 3.10 11.72
CA GLN A 462 14.69 1.77 11.74
C GLN A 462 14.24 1.28 10.37
N GLY A 463 14.14 2.17 9.38
CA GLY A 463 13.60 1.88 8.05
C GLY A 463 12.08 1.82 8.02
N ASP A 464 11.44 2.47 8.98
CA ASP A 464 9.99 2.58 9.13
C ASP A 464 9.49 3.97 8.71
N ILE A 465 8.21 4.03 8.40
CA ILE A 465 7.52 5.29 8.14
C ILE A 465 6.76 5.71 9.40
N PRO A 466 6.93 6.96 9.88
CA PRO A 466 6.15 7.46 11.01
C PRO A 466 4.65 7.33 10.77
N MET A 467 3.93 6.73 11.73
CA MET A 467 2.49 6.59 11.66
C MET A 467 1.80 7.55 12.64
N PHE A 468 0.90 8.39 12.14
CA PHE A 468 0.14 9.34 12.95
C PHE A 468 -1.33 8.96 13.00
N GLN A 469 -1.92 9.02 14.20
CA GLN A 469 -3.33 8.71 14.41
C GLN A 469 -3.97 9.74 15.35
N VAL A 470 -5.27 9.95 15.18
CA VAL A 470 -6.07 10.80 16.05
C VAL A 470 -7.05 9.93 16.81
N LYS A 471 -7.09 10.10 18.12
CA LYS A 471 -8.07 9.43 18.99
C LYS A 471 -9.37 10.22 19.00
N ASN A 472 -10.45 9.54 18.65
CA ASN A 472 -11.80 10.02 18.90
C ASN A 472 -12.31 9.39 20.20
N GLU A 473 -12.83 10.21 21.10
CA GLU A 473 -13.59 9.78 22.27
C GLU A 473 -14.85 10.64 22.36
N ASN A 474 -16.02 9.99 22.29
CA ASN A 474 -17.32 10.65 22.46
C ASN A 474 -17.51 11.88 21.53
N GLY A 475 -17.04 11.77 20.28
CA GLY A 475 -17.19 12.74 19.20
C GLY A 475 -16.12 13.85 19.16
N ALA A 476 -15.21 13.85 20.12
CA ALA A 476 -14.11 14.80 20.21
C ALA A 476 -12.76 14.14 19.92
N MET A 477 -11.87 14.87 19.26
CA MET A 477 -10.47 14.55 19.15
C MET A 477 -9.79 14.80 20.49
N THR A 478 -9.29 13.76 21.15
CA THR A 478 -8.72 13.89 22.51
C THR A 478 -7.20 13.65 22.57
N GLY A 479 -6.61 13.09 21.52
CA GLY A 479 -5.17 12.88 21.46
C GLY A 479 -4.64 12.66 20.04
N LEU A 480 -3.45 13.17 19.79
CA LEU A 480 -2.62 12.84 18.65
C LEU A 480 -1.64 11.75 19.09
N TYR A 481 -1.57 10.66 18.34
CA TYR A 481 -0.72 9.51 18.57
C TYR A 481 0.32 9.41 17.45
N ALA A 482 1.52 8.97 17.82
CA ALA A 482 2.59 8.61 16.90
C ALA A 482 3.07 7.20 17.24
N ASP A 483 3.06 6.31 16.24
CA ASP A 483 3.50 4.91 16.33
C ASP A 483 2.86 4.15 17.50
N GLY A 484 1.55 4.31 17.65
CA GLY A 484 0.74 3.67 18.69
C GLY A 484 0.87 4.29 20.09
N SER A 485 1.69 5.32 20.28
CA SER A 485 1.86 6.00 21.57
C SER A 485 1.27 7.42 21.55
N LEU A 486 0.71 7.87 22.66
CA LEU A 486 0.20 9.25 22.78
C LEU A 486 1.36 10.23 22.59
N LEU A 487 1.28 11.04 21.54
CA LEU A 487 2.19 12.14 21.29
C LEU A 487 1.74 13.32 22.13
N VAL A 488 0.58 13.92 21.84
CA VAL A 488 0.09 15.11 22.54
C VAL A 488 -1.42 15.05 22.77
N PRO A 489 -1.92 15.40 23.97
CA PRO A 489 -3.36 15.56 24.18
C PRO A 489 -3.93 16.67 23.29
N VAL A 490 -5.17 16.49 22.85
CA VAL A 490 -5.88 17.44 22.01
C VAL A 490 -7.09 17.95 22.77
N GLU A 491 -7.21 19.27 22.88
CA GLU A 491 -8.41 19.93 23.37
C GLU A 491 -9.18 20.48 22.17
N GLU A 492 -10.19 19.74 21.73
CA GLU A 492 -11.08 20.19 20.66
C GLU A 492 -12.26 20.97 21.25
N ASN A 493 -12.37 22.27 20.95
CA ASN A 493 -13.61 23.03 21.12
C ASN A 493 -14.59 22.70 19.97
N GLY A 494 -14.76 21.41 19.71
CA GLY A 494 -15.43 20.87 18.54
C GLY A 494 -16.93 20.76 18.73
N PHE A 495 -17.59 20.38 17.64
CA PHE A 495 -19.02 20.12 17.65
C PHE A 495 -19.35 18.93 18.56
N LYS A 496 -20.34 19.11 19.43
CA LYS A 496 -20.96 18.02 20.19
C LYS A 496 -21.52 16.98 19.21
N ILE A 497 -21.65 15.73 19.65
CA ILE A 497 -22.29 14.66 18.86
C ILE A 497 -23.65 15.10 18.29
N SER A 498 -24.44 15.86 19.08
CA SER A 498 -25.73 16.40 18.63
C SER A 498 -25.61 17.37 17.46
N GLU A 499 -24.51 18.12 17.37
CA GLU A 499 -24.24 19.07 16.30
C GLU A 499 -23.72 18.35 15.04
N TRP A 500 -22.90 17.30 15.21
CA TRP A 500 -22.49 16.43 14.09
C TRP A 500 -23.66 15.78 13.36
N LYS A 501 -24.70 15.40 14.10
CA LYS A 501 -25.96 14.92 13.51
C LYS A 501 -26.58 15.95 12.57
N ILE A 502 -26.52 17.24 12.90
CA ILE A 502 -27.05 18.32 12.06
C ILE A 502 -26.12 18.58 10.88
N ILE A 503 -24.80 18.66 11.13
CA ILE A 503 -23.79 18.88 10.09
C ILE A 503 -23.89 17.81 9.01
N LEU A 504 -23.92 16.52 9.39
CA LEU A 504 -24.00 15.44 8.41
C LEU A 504 -25.28 15.51 7.58
N LYS A 505 -26.42 15.85 8.19
CA LYS A 505 -27.68 16.03 7.43
C LYS A 505 -27.56 17.15 6.40
N ASN A 506 -26.98 18.27 6.77
CA ASN A 506 -26.76 19.38 5.86
C ASN A 506 -25.79 18.99 4.73
N GLU A 507 -24.77 18.18 5.03
CA GLU A 507 -23.86 17.64 4.02
C GLU A 507 -24.59 16.68 3.06
N ILE A 508 -25.37 15.74 3.59
CA ILE A 508 -26.19 14.80 2.81
C ILE A 508 -27.16 15.55 1.88
N GLU A 509 -27.84 16.58 2.38
CA GLU A 509 -28.76 17.39 1.58
C GLU A 509 -28.05 18.16 0.47
N TRP A 510 -26.86 18.70 0.76
CA TRP A 510 -26.08 19.44 -0.21
C TRP A 510 -25.59 18.56 -1.36
N TRP A 511 -25.19 17.31 -1.07
CA TRP A 511 -24.65 16.38 -2.07
C TRP A 511 -25.68 15.86 -3.10
N GLU A 512 -26.96 16.19 -2.95
CA GLU A 512 -28.00 15.93 -3.97
C GLU A 512 -28.32 17.18 -4.83
N MET A 513 -27.79 18.35 -4.48
CA MET A 513 -28.06 19.59 -5.21
C MET A 513 -27.39 19.59 -6.59
N ALA A 514 -27.92 20.39 -7.53
CA ALA A 514 -27.39 20.50 -8.88
C ALA A 514 -25.91 20.91 -8.90
N GLU A 515 -25.51 21.83 -8.01
CA GLU A 515 -24.13 22.27 -7.87
C GLU A 515 -23.18 21.15 -7.40
N ALA A 516 -23.69 20.14 -6.69
CA ALA A 516 -22.90 18.98 -6.31
C ALA A 516 -22.71 18.04 -7.50
N ASN A 517 -23.75 17.85 -8.33
CA ASN A 517 -23.68 17.05 -9.55
C ASN A 517 -22.62 17.59 -10.50
N GLU A 518 -22.52 18.91 -10.70
CA GLU A 518 -21.48 19.54 -11.52
C GLU A 518 -20.06 19.21 -11.01
N ARG A 519 -19.88 19.07 -9.68
CA ARG A 519 -18.58 18.70 -9.10
C ARG A 519 -18.23 17.24 -9.28
N VAL A 520 -19.23 16.36 -9.32
CA VAL A 520 -19.01 14.94 -9.63
C VAL A 520 -18.79 14.78 -11.14
N GLU A 521 -19.51 15.53 -11.98
CA GLU A 521 -19.29 15.53 -13.43
C GLU A 521 -17.92 16.06 -13.81
N GLY A 522 -17.45 17.15 -13.19
CA GLY A 522 -16.14 17.77 -13.45
C GLY A 522 -14.93 16.87 -13.10
N ILE A 523 -15.18 15.66 -12.63
CA ILE A 523 -14.15 14.62 -12.47
C ILE A 523 -13.70 14.07 -13.83
N PHE A 524 -14.65 13.84 -14.75
CA PHE A 524 -14.42 13.21 -16.06
C PHE A 524 -14.18 14.27 -17.14
#